data_AF-A0A8H7NJ15-F1
#
_entry.id   AF-A0A8H7NJ15-F1
#
_cell.length_a   1.000
_cell.length_b   1.000
_cell.length_c   1.000
_cell.angle_alpha   90.00
_cell.angle_beta   90.00
_cell.angle_gamma   90.00
#
_symmetry.space_group_name_H-M   'P 1'
#
loop_
_entity.id
_entity.type
_entity.pdbx_description
1 polymer ?
#
loop_
_entity_poly.entity_id
_entity_poly.type
_entity_poly.pdbx_seq_one_letter_code
_entity_poly.pdbx_strand_id
1 'polypeptide(L)'
;MAPTVPPQNQPAHPPLSSAIPPSEKPKHIKIPSDTSALRARLAAKIEALRAARKADGPDGKPIRTRQELIESRRAKEAQRKAHKKELRLKAKAEEELKREQALASNSPSVMSPSVELDEATGNFAFGRMAFGDGTQLSHDLSYVLTNGKRKGPSDPKTALLKVQNQKKRLQELDAEKQKDIAEKEAWLTARRRVEGEKIRDDEAILKKAVKRKETAKKKSEKAWKERAYGVQQAQKERQKKREDNIRKRREDKLLGKAGKKKKAGAGAKKKSRPGFEGSLGVGRK
;
A
#
# COMPACT_ATOMS: atom_id res chain seq x y z
N MET A 1 68.06 -25.86 -31.89
CA MET A 1 67.43 -27.09 -31.38
C MET A 1 66.06 -26.72 -30.83
N ALA A 2 65.01 -27.00 -31.59
CA ALA A 2 63.63 -26.71 -31.19
C ALA A 2 63.13 -27.82 -30.24
N PRO A 3 62.51 -27.49 -29.09
CA PRO A 3 61.88 -28.50 -28.26
C PRO A 3 60.47 -28.81 -28.78
N THR A 4 60.32 -30.05 -29.23
CA THR A 4 59.10 -30.72 -29.69
C THR A 4 58.12 -30.87 -28.53
N VAL A 5 56.91 -30.32 -28.69
CA VAL A 5 55.80 -30.47 -27.72
C VAL A 5 55.07 -31.80 -27.98
N PRO A 6 54.86 -32.67 -26.97
CA PRO A 6 54.13 -33.92 -27.14
C PRO A 6 52.60 -33.68 -27.17
N PRO A 7 51.83 -34.41 -28.01
CA PRO A 7 50.39 -34.23 -28.11
C PRO A 7 49.62 -34.82 -26.92
N GLN A 8 48.64 -34.04 -26.50
CA GLN A 8 47.77 -34.24 -25.34
C GLN A 8 46.72 -35.33 -25.60
N ASN A 9 46.66 -36.31 -24.71
CA ASN A 9 45.77 -37.48 -24.74
C ASN A 9 44.33 -37.08 -24.31
N GLN A 10 43.34 -37.20 -25.19
CA GLN A 10 41.92 -37.02 -24.84
C GLN A 10 41.25 -38.38 -24.56
N PRO A 11 40.43 -38.52 -23.49
CA PRO A 11 39.77 -39.78 -23.17
C PRO A 11 38.56 -40.04 -24.08
N ALA A 12 38.54 -41.24 -24.66
CA ALA A 12 37.47 -41.79 -25.47
C ALA A 12 36.14 -41.92 -24.67
N HIS A 13 35.04 -41.51 -25.29
CA HIS A 13 33.69 -41.75 -24.80
C HIS A 13 33.16 -43.08 -25.36
N PRO A 14 32.64 -44.01 -24.54
CA PRO A 14 32.07 -45.25 -25.06
C PRO A 14 30.69 -45.01 -25.72
N PRO A 15 30.35 -45.73 -26.80
CA PRO A 15 29.03 -45.62 -27.43
C PRO A 15 27.95 -46.26 -26.56
N LEU A 16 26.97 -45.46 -26.12
CA LEU A 16 25.76 -45.94 -25.46
C LEU A 16 24.82 -46.60 -26.48
N SER A 17 25.11 -47.85 -26.83
CA SER A 17 24.16 -48.77 -27.46
C SER A 17 23.57 -49.66 -26.38
N SER A 18 22.35 -49.33 -25.95
CA SER A 18 21.54 -50.17 -25.04
C SER A 18 20.09 -50.08 -25.51
N ALA A 19 19.76 -50.92 -26.48
CA ALA A 19 18.39 -51.22 -26.87
C ALA A 19 17.64 -51.87 -25.69
N ILE A 20 16.73 -51.10 -25.08
CA ILE A 20 15.77 -51.61 -24.10
C ILE A 20 14.43 -51.77 -24.85
N PRO A 21 13.86 -52.98 -24.97
CA PRO A 21 12.52 -53.14 -25.54
C PRO A 21 11.47 -52.56 -24.58
N PRO A 22 10.39 -51.93 -25.07
CA PRO A 22 9.38 -51.34 -24.20
C PRO A 22 8.62 -52.44 -23.43
N SER A 23 8.92 -52.56 -22.14
CA SER A 23 8.14 -53.33 -21.17
C SER A 23 6.68 -52.90 -21.19
N GLU A 24 5.79 -53.83 -21.52
CA GLU A 24 4.34 -53.65 -21.41
C GLU A 24 3.97 -53.34 -19.96
N LYS A 25 3.26 -52.24 -19.76
CA LYS A 25 2.72 -51.87 -18.45
C LYS A 25 1.54 -52.81 -18.16
N PRO A 26 1.51 -53.58 -17.05
CA PRO A 26 0.33 -54.34 -16.69
C PRO A 26 -0.85 -53.38 -16.46
N LYS A 27 -1.89 -53.48 -17.29
CA LYS A 27 -3.05 -52.57 -17.32
C LYS A 27 -4.01 -52.73 -16.14
N HIS A 28 -3.64 -53.47 -15.09
CA HIS A 28 -4.49 -53.63 -13.92
C HIS A 28 -3.67 -53.86 -12.65
N ILE A 29 -3.50 -52.78 -11.87
CA ILE A 29 -3.00 -52.88 -10.50
C ILE A 29 -4.14 -53.50 -9.69
N LYS A 30 -4.02 -54.78 -9.31
CA LYS A 30 -4.93 -55.41 -8.35
C LYS A 30 -4.73 -54.69 -7.02
N ILE A 31 -5.65 -53.79 -6.68
CA ILE A 31 -5.62 -53.06 -5.42
C ILE A 31 -6.00 -54.08 -4.31
N PRO A 32 -5.12 -54.37 -3.34
CA PRO A 32 -5.48 -55.22 -2.20
C PRO A 32 -6.61 -54.55 -1.41
N SER A 33 -7.56 -55.33 -0.88
CA SER A 33 -8.76 -54.82 -0.18
C SER A 33 -8.44 -53.83 0.93
N ASP A 34 -7.31 -54.04 1.61
CA ASP A 34 -6.89 -53.24 2.77
C ASP A 34 -6.08 -52.02 2.34
N THR A 35 -6.78 -51.08 1.70
CA THR A 35 -6.22 -49.80 1.20
C THR A 35 -6.04 -48.73 2.27
N SER A 36 -6.38 -49.00 3.53
CA SER A 36 -6.41 -47.99 4.61
C SER A 36 -5.03 -47.35 4.84
N ALA A 37 -3.99 -48.16 4.97
CA ALA A 37 -2.62 -47.69 5.19
C ALA A 37 -2.07 -46.90 3.99
N LEU A 38 -2.42 -47.32 2.76
CA LEU A 38 -2.03 -46.61 1.54
C LEU A 38 -2.76 -45.26 1.41
N ARG A 39 -4.05 -45.22 1.72
CA ARG A 39 -4.84 -43.99 1.75
C ARG A 39 -4.34 -43.04 2.82
N ALA A 40 -3.96 -43.53 4.00
CA ALA A 40 -3.37 -42.72 5.07
C ALA A 40 -2.03 -42.10 4.66
N ARG A 41 -1.11 -42.90 4.08
CA ARG A 41 0.18 -42.39 3.57
C ARG A 41 -0.01 -41.36 2.45
N LEU A 42 -0.97 -41.60 1.55
CA LEU A 42 -1.30 -40.68 0.46
C LEU A 42 -1.88 -39.38 1.03
N ALA A 43 -2.83 -39.45 1.96
CA ALA A 43 -3.41 -38.28 2.64
C ALA A 43 -2.34 -37.44 3.34
N ALA A 44 -1.48 -38.07 4.14
CA ALA A 44 -0.35 -37.40 4.80
C ALA A 44 0.60 -36.72 3.78
N LYS A 45 0.85 -37.37 2.64
CA LYS A 45 1.68 -36.77 1.58
C LYS A 45 0.99 -35.60 0.87
N ILE A 46 -0.33 -35.66 0.68
CA ILE A 46 -1.12 -34.53 0.15
C ILE A 46 -1.09 -33.35 1.13
N GLU A 47 -1.28 -33.60 2.43
CA GLU A 47 -1.23 -32.57 3.48
C GLU A 47 0.16 -31.93 3.57
N ALA A 48 1.23 -32.73 3.52
CA ALA A 48 2.60 -32.22 3.47
C ALA A 48 2.84 -31.31 2.25
N LEU A 49 2.33 -31.70 1.07
CA LEU A 49 2.43 -30.86 -0.13
C LEU A 49 1.55 -29.60 -0.07
N ARG A 50 0.38 -29.65 0.57
CA ARG A 50 -0.47 -28.47 0.80
C ARG A 50 0.17 -27.50 1.78
N ALA A 51 0.74 -27.99 2.87
CA ALA A 51 1.50 -27.22 3.84
C ALA A 51 2.74 -26.57 3.21
N ALA A 52 3.50 -27.32 2.38
CA ALA A 52 4.64 -26.79 1.65
C ALA A 52 4.27 -25.62 0.72
N ARG A 53 3.11 -25.71 0.07
CA ARG A 53 2.55 -24.66 -0.80
C ARG A 53 1.86 -23.53 -0.04
N LYS A 54 1.69 -23.65 1.30
CA LYS A 54 0.88 -22.74 2.13
C LYS A 54 -0.51 -22.48 1.52
N ALA A 55 -1.14 -23.53 0.99
CA ALA A 55 -2.42 -23.42 0.28
C ALA A 55 -3.60 -23.20 1.24
N ASP A 56 -3.49 -23.65 2.48
CA ASP A 56 -4.55 -23.54 3.49
C ASP A 56 -4.41 -22.27 4.33
N GLY A 57 -5.55 -21.69 4.70
CA GLY A 57 -5.62 -20.52 5.58
C GLY A 57 -5.20 -20.84 7.02
N PRO A 58 -5.21 -19.83 7.92
CA PRO A 58 -4.79 -20.00 9.33
C PRO A 58 -5.56 -21.10 10.08
N ASP A 59 -6.74 -21.50 9.60
CA ASP A 59 -7.60 -22.52 10.23
C ASP A 59 -7.50 -23.91 9.56
N GLY A 60 -6.53 -24.14 8.67
CA GLY A 60 -6.31 -25.45 8.01
C GLY A 60 -7.40 -25.86 7.02
N LYS A 61 -8.36 -24.97 6.74
CA LYS A 61 -9.39 -25.14 5.72
C LYS A 61 -8.96 -24.41 4.44
N PRO A 62 -9.21 -24.97 3.24
CA PRO A 62 -8.96 -24.26 1.99
C PRO A 62 -9.86 -23.03 1.96
N ILE A 63 -9.27 -21.85 1.74
CA ILE A 63 -9.98 -20.58 1.68
C ILE A 63 -10.96 -20.66 0.50
N ARG A 64 -12.27 -20.72 0.78
CA ARG A 64 -13.28 -20.93 -0.26
C ARG A 64 -13.74 -19.61 -0.87
N THR A 65 -13.76 -18.53 -0.08
CA THR A 65 -14.27 -17.23 -0.52
C THR A 65 -13.24 -16.10 -0.43
N ARG A 66 -13.33 -15.12 -1.33
CA ARG A 66 -12.43 -13.93 -1.33
C ARG A 66 -12.54 -13.11 -0.03
N GLN A 67 -13.70 -13.15 0.63
CA GLN A 67 -13.96 -12.43 1.88
C GLN A 67 -13.13 -13.04 3.03
N GLU A 68 -13.11 -14.36 3.16
CA GLU A 68 -12.27 -15.08 4.14
C GLU A 68 -10.77 -14.78 3.97
N LEU A 69 -10.29 -14.59 2.73
CA LEU A 69 -8.90 -14.20 2.46
C LEU A 69 -8.60 -12.77 2.96
N ILE A 70 -9.54 -11.84 2.77
CA ILE A 70 -9.39 -10.45 3.21
C ILE A 70 -9.46 -10.38 4.74
N GLU A 71 -10.35 -11.14 5.37
CA GLU A 71 -10.52 -11.18 6.81
C GLU A 71 -9.32 -11.84 7.51
N SER A 72 -8.79 -12.94 6.97
CA SER A 72 -7.55 -13.55 7.49
C SER A 72 -6.35 -12.61 7.37
N ARG A 73 -6.23 -11.83 6.28
CA ARG A 73 -5.21 -10.77 6.18
C ARG A 73 -5.42 -9.69 7.24
N ARG A 74 -6.65 -9.23 7.45
CA ARG A 74 -6.98 -8.21 8.45
C ARG A 74 -6.68 -8.70 9.87
N ALA A 75 -7.02 -9.95 10.20
CA ALA A 75 -6.72 -10.56 11.49
C ALA A 75 -5.21 -10.66 11.73
N LYS A 76 -4.43 -11.09 10.73
CA LYS A 76 -2.96 -11.16 10.82
C LYS A 76 -2.32 -9.79 11.00
N GLU A 77 -2.83 -8.75 10.33
CA GLU A 77 -2.39 -7.38 10.55
C GLU A 77 -2.75 -6.86 11.94
N ALA A 78 -3.95 -7.18 12.44
CA ALA A 78 -4.38 -6.83 13.78
C ALA A 78 -3.49 -7.47 14.85
N GLN A 79 -3.17 -8.76 14.71
CA GLN A 79 -2.24 -9.48 15.59
C GLN A 79 -0.84 -8.86 15.58
N ARG A 80 -0.29 -8.55 14.40
CA ARG A 80 1.01 -7.86 14.28
C ARG A 80 1.01 -6.49 14.96
N LYS A 81 -0.10 -5.75 14.83
CA LYS A 81 -0.26 -4.44 15.47
C LYS A 81 -0.40 -4.56 16.99
N ALA A 82 -1.13 -5.56 17.48
CA ALA A 82 -1.27 -5.86 18.90
C ALA A 82 0.09 -6.24 19.51
N HIS A 83 0.79 -7.20 18.90
CA HIS A 83 2.13 -7.61 19.32
C HIS A 83 3.13 -6.44 19.35
N LYS A 84 3.10 -5.57 18.32
CA LYS A 84 3.96 -4.37 18.29
C LYS A 84 3.60 -3.36 19.39
N LYS A 85 2.32 -3.25 19.77
CA LYS A 85 1.89 -2.40 20.89
C LYS A 85 2.34 -2.98 22.22
N GLU A 86 2.17 -4.29 22.42
CA GLU A 86 2.62 -4.99 23.63
C GLU A 86 4.13 -4.85 23.84
N LEU A 87 4.94 -5.02 22.79
CA LEU A 87 6.39 -4.77 22.88
C LEU A 87 6.73 -3.34 23.24
N ARG A 88 5.98 -2.35 22.74
CA ARG A 88 6.18 -0.94 23.12
C ARG A 88 5.79 -0.66 24.56
N LEU A 89 4.71 -1.28 25.04
CA LEU A 89 4.29 -1.15 26.43
C LEU A 89 5.29 -1.80 27.38
N LYS A 90 5.79 -3.00 27.05
CA LYS A 90 6.86 -3.66 27.79
C LYS A 90 8.13 -2.81 27.84
N ALA A 91 8.57 -2.28 26.69
CA ALA A 91 9.74 -1.40 26.64
C ALA A 91 9.57 -0.11 27.47
N LYS A 92 8.37 0.48 27.48
CA LYS A 92 8.05 1.64 28.33
C LYS A 92 8.08 1.29 29.81
N ALA A 93 7.47 0.17 30.20
CA ALA A 93 7.48 -0.29 31.58
C ALA A 93 8.91 -0.58 32.07
N GLU A 94 9.77 -1.19 31.24
CA GLU A 94 11.17 -1.41 31.57
C GLU A 94 11.98 -0.10 31.66
N GLU A 95 11.67 0.89 30.84
CA GLU A 95 12.28 2.23 30.91
C GLU A 95 11.84 2.98 32.18
N GLU A 96 10.56 2.88 32.54
CA GLU A 96 10.01 3.45 33.77
C GLU A 96 10.62 2.80 35.02
N LEU A 97 10.76 1.47 35.05
CA LEU A 97 11.44 0.75 36.14
C LEU A 97 12.92 1.13 36.25
N LYS A 98 13.63 1.27 35.13
CA LYS A 98 15.04 1.74 35.13
C LYS A 98 15.14 3.18 35.62
N ARG A 99 14.19 4.03 35.25
CA ARG A 99 14.12 5.43 35.71
C ARG A 99 13.82 5.49 37.22
N GLU A 100 12.88 4.69 37.70
CA GLU A 100 12.55 4.59 39.12
C GLU A 100 13.74 4.04 39.92
N GLN A 101 14.41 3.01 39.42
CA GLN A 101 15.62 2.45 40.06
C GLN A 101 16.77 3.47 40.09
N ALA A 102 16.97 4.23 39.01
CA ALA A 102 17.97 5.30 38.96
C ALA A 102 17.63 6.48 39.88
N LEU A 103 16.34 6.80 40.05
CA LEU A 103 15.87 7.80 41.01
C LEU A 103 16.01 7.30 42.45
N ALA A 104 15.74 6.02 42.70
CA ALA A 104 15.89 5.37 44.01
C ALA A 104 17.36 5.25 44.45
N SER A 105 18.29 5.07 43.50
CA SER A 105 19.73 4.98 43.82
C SER A 105 20.44 6.33 43.94
N ASN A 106 19.81 7.44 43.50
CA ASN A 106 20.48 8.74 43.36
C ASN A 106 19.99 9.84 44.32
N SER A 107 19.19 9.52 45.35
CA SER A 107 18.93 10.46 46.48
C SER A 107 18.20 9.79 47.65
N PRO A 108 18.54 10.10 48.92
CA PRO A 108 17.81 9.62 50.08
C PRO A 108 16.48 10.37 50.25
N SER A 109 15.41 9.61 50.47
CA SER A 109 14.18 10.02 51.17
C SER A 109 13.67 11.45 50.91
N VAL A 110 12.91 11.63 49.83
CA VAL A 110 11.86 12.66 49.77
C VAL A 110 10.56 12.00 49.30
N MET A 111 9.79 11.53 50.28
CA MET A 111 8.35 11.35 50.13
C MET A 111 7.77 12.66 49.60
N SER A 112 7.35 12.65 48.33
CA SER A 112 6.42 13.68 47.87
C SER A 112 5.07 13.32 48.50
N PRO A 113 4.44 14.19 49.31
CA PRO A 113 3.13 13.89 49.87
C PRO A 113 2.17 13.72 48.71
N SER A 114 1.51 12.56 48.66
CA SER A 114 0.28 12.39 47.91
C SER A 114 -0.73 13.36 48.52
N VAL A 115 -0.82 14.55 47.94
CA VAL A 115 -1.87 15.52 48.27
C VAL A 115 -3.19 14.94 47.79
N GLU A 116 -3.92 14.36 48.74
CA GLU A 116 -5.35 14.12 48.63
C GLU A 116 -6.02 15.47 48.44
N LEU A 117 -6.63 15.63 47.26
CA LEU A 117 -7.20 16.88 46.78
C LEU A 117 -8.51 17.14 47.55
N ASP A 118 -8.46 17.99 48.57
CA ASP A 118 -9.64 18.49 49.27
C ASP A 118 -10.47 19.37 48.32
N GLU A 119 -11.73 18.98 48.11
CA GLU A 119 -12.68 19.54 47.14
C GLU A 119 -13.28 20.90 47.62
N ALA A 120 -12.91 21.35 48.83
CA ALA A 120 -13.52 22.49 49.52
C ALA A 120 -12.75 23.82 49.43
N THR A 121 -11.47 23.80 49.06
CA THR A 121 -10.72 25.04 48.75
C THR A 121 -10.49 25.06 47.26
N GLY A 122 -11.12 26.00 46.54
CA GLY A 122 -11.03 26.19 45.09
C GLY A 122 -9.62 26.54 44.61
N ASN A 123 -8.70 25.60 44.77
CA ASN A 123 -7.37 25.59 44.19
C ASN A 123 -7.55 25.11 42.75
N PHE A 124 -8.16 25.96 41.94
CA PHE A 124 -8.17 25.77 40.50
C PHE A 124 -6.71 25.77 40.06
N ALA A 125 -6.16 24.60 39.73
CA ALA A 125 -5.01 24.55 38.84
C ALA A 125 -5.47 25.22 37.55
N PHE A 126 -5.06 26.48 37.31
CA PHE A 126 -5.51 27.29 36.19
C PHE A 126 -4.99 26.72 34.86
N GLY A 127 -5.62 25.63 34.40
CA GLY A 127 -5.68 25.31 32.99
C GLY A 127 -6.33 26.49 32.27
N ARG A 128 -5.82 26.81 31.07
CA ARG A 128 -6.24 27.96 30.24
C ARG A 128 -7.71 28.34 30.43
N MET A 129 -7.97 29.55 30.92
CA MET A 129 -9.31 30.10 31.00
C MET A 129 -9.80 30.47 29.58
N ALA A 130 -10.89 29.86 29.14
CA ALA A 130 -11.54 30.18 27.87
C ALA A 130 -12.91 30.79 28.16
N PHE A 131 -13.15 32.00 27.68
CA PHE A 131 -14.44 32.66 27.81
C PHE A 131 -15.42 32.12 26.77
N GLY A 132 -16.73 32.23 27.02
CA GLY A 132 -17.79 31.77 26.11
C GLY A 132 -17.71 32.39 24.70
N ASP A 133 -17.08 33.56 24.59
CA ASP A 133 -16.81 34.27 23.32
C ASP A 133 -15.66 33.66 22.50
N GLY A 134 -15.01 32.60 23.00
CA GLY A 134 -13.87 31.94 22.36
C GLY A 134 -12.53 32.65 22.55
N THR A 135 -12.49 33.72 23.33
CA THR A 135 -11.25 34.35 23.79
C THR A 135 -10.58 33.43 24.83
N GLN A 136 -9.29 33.21 24.68
CA GLN A 136 -8.51 32.40 25.62
C GLN A 136 -7.54 33.31 26.35
N LEU A 137 -7.36 33.15 27.65
CA LEU A 137 -6.34 33.89 28.40
C LEU A 137 -4.98 33.16 28.29
N SER A 138 -3.89 33.91 28.48
CA SER A 138 -2.55 33.35 28.59
C SER A 138 -2.42 32.42 29.80
N HIS A 139 -1.39 31.58 29.79
CA HIS A 139 -1.13 30.66 30.90
C HIS A 139 -0.95 31.41 32.24
N ASP A 140 -0.36 32.60 32.17
CA ASP A 140 -0.12 33.45 33.34
C ASP A 140 -1.24 34.49 33.56
N LEU A 141 -2.36 34.35 32.84
CA LEU A 141 -3.55 35.20 32.92
C LEU A 141 -3.33 36.69 32.63
N SER A 142 -2.15 37.06 32.16
CA SER A 142 -1.67 38.42 31.96
C SER A 142 -2.18 39.09 30.68
N TYR A 143 -2.57 38.32 29.67
CA TYR A 143 -3.10 38.87 28.42
C TYR A 143 -4.08 37.92 27.73
N VAL A 144 -4.95 38.49 26.89
CA VAL A 144 -5.89 37.75 26.06
C VAL A 144 -5.16 37.21 24.82
N LEU A 145 -5.14 35.89 24.63
CA LEU A 145 -4.79 35.26 23.36
C LEU A 145 -5.91 35.53 22.35
N THR A 146 -5.67 36.52 21.50
CA THR A 146 -6.50 36.78 20.32
C THR A 146 -6.15 35.76 19.24
N ASN A 147 -6.79 34.58 19.31
CA ASN A 147 -6.77 33.63 18.21
C ASN A 147 -7.76 34.07 17.11
N GLY A 148 -7.51 35.24 16.51
CA GLY A 148 -8.26 35.70 15.35
C GLY A 148 -8.22 34.66 14.23
N LYS A 149 -9.24 34.63 13.36
CA LYS A 149 -9.34 33.68 12.24
C LYS A 149 -8.08 33.76 11.38
N ARG A 150 -7.14 32.83 11.58
CA ARG A 150 -5.91 32.79 10.81
C ARG A 150 -6.25 32.34 9.40
N LYS A 151 -5.71 33.05 8.40
CA LYS A 151 -5.74 32.58 7.01
C LYS A 151 -5.20 31.15 7.01
N GLY A 152 -5.94 30.23 6.39
CA GLY A 152 -5.67 28.79 6.42
C GLY A 152 -4.25 28.42 5.96
N PRO A 153 -3.91 27.11 5.96
CA PRO A 153 -2.55 26.65 5.71
C PRO A 153 -1.91 27.33 4.48
N SER A 154 -0.83 28.07 4.69
CA SER A 154 -0.14 28.78 3.61
C SER A 154 0.43 27.78 2.60
N ASP A 155 0.43 28.14 1.31
CA ASP A 155 1.03 27.28 0.29
C ASP A 155 2.54 27.12 0.57
N PRO A 156 3.12 25.90 0.54
CA PRO A 156 4.55 25.68 0.76
C PRO A 156 5.47 26.53 -0.13
N LYS A 157 5.03 26.95 -1.33
CA LYS A 157 5.83 27.87 -2.16
C LYS A 157 5.88 29.28 -1.57
N THR A 158 4.74 29.80 -1.13
CA THR A 158 4.68 31.14 -0.52
C THR A 158 5.35 31.15 0.85
N ALA A 159 5.21 30.08 1.63
CA ALA A 159 5.96 29.91 2.88
C ALA A 159 7.47 29.86 2.64
N LEU A 160 7.94 29.12 1.63
CA LEU A 160 9.37 29.09 1.26
C LEU A 160 9.89 30.48 0.89
N LEU A 161 9.12 31.23 0.11
CA LEU A 161 9.49 32.59 -0.30
C LEU A 161 9.56 33.55 0.90
N LYS A 162 8.64 33.42 1.87
CA LYS A 162 8.70 34.18 3.12
C LYS A 162 9.98 33.92 3.90
N VAL A 163 10.34 32.64 4.07
CA VAL A 163 11.56 32.26 4.80
C VAL A 163 12.81 32.76 4.08
N GLN A 164 12.85 32.65 2.75
CA GLN A 164 13.96 33.20 1.96
C GLN A 164 14.06 34.73 2.09
N ASN A 165 12.94 35.44 2.07
CA ASN A 165 12.94 36.89 2.23
C ASN A 165 13.35 37.31 3.65
N GLN A 166 12.95 36.56 4.68
CA GLN A 166 13.42 36.77 6.05
C GLN A 166 14.94 36.58 6.13
N LYS A 167 15.48 35.52 5.53
CA LYS A 167 16.93 35.32 5.49
C LYS A 167 17.67 36.44 4.76
N LYS A 168 17.14 36.91 3.62
CA LYS A 168 17.73 38.05 2.90
C LYS A 168 17.77 39.30 3.78
N ARG A 169 16.66 39.62 4.46
CA ARG A 169 16.62 40.75 5.40
C ARG A 169 17.61 40.60 6.55
N LEU A 170 17.77 39.39 7.11
CA LEU A 170 18.75 39.15 8.15
C LEU A 170 20.19 39.33 7.63
N GLN A 171 20.47 38.89 6.41
CA GLN A 171 21.79 39.05 5.77
C GLN A 171 22.15 40.51 5.47
N GLU A 172 21.16 41.39 5.28
CA GLU A 172 21.36 42.83 5.07
C GLU A 172 21.72 43.60 6.36
N LEU A 173 21.53 42.99 7.54
CA LEU A 173 21.81 43.62 8.84
C LEU A 173 23.21 43.29 9.38
N ASP A 174 23.71 44.10 10.32
CA ASP A 174 24.99 43.86 11.02
C ASP A 174 24.97 42.57 11.86
N ALA A 175 26.14 41.94 12.03
CA ALA A 175 26.28 40.67 12.74
C ALA A 175 25.80 40.70 14.21
N GLU A 176 25.94 41.83 14.89
CA GLU A 176 25.45 42.01 16.27
C GLU A 176 23.93 42.03 16.32
N LYS A 177 23.31 42.85 15.46
CA LYS A 177 21.84 42.92 15.34
C LYS A 177 21.26 41.58 14.88
N GLN A 178 21.95 40.84 14.01
CA GLN A 178 21.54 39.50 13.59
C GLN A 178 21.44 38.54 14.78
N LYS A 179 22.41 38.55 15.70
CA LYS A 179 22.40 37.70 16.89
C LYS A 179 21.27 38.09 17.84
N ASP A 180 21.12 39.39 18.11
CA ASP A 180 20.03 39.90 18.96
C ASP A 180 18.65 39.52 18.41
N ILE A 181 18.46 39.61 17.09
CA ILE A 181 17.21 39.22 16.43
C ILE A 181 17.02 37.71 16.51
N ALA A 182 18.06 36.91 16.27
CA ALA A 182 17.99 35.46 16.35
C ALA A 182 17.61 34.98 17.77
N GLU A 183 18.15 35.60 18.82
CA GLU A 183 17.80 35.32 20.20
C GLU A 183 16.34 35.68 20.50
N LYS A 184 15.91 36.89 20.13
CA LYS A 184 14.51 37.34 20.28
C LYS A 184 13.55 36.43 19.52
N GLU A 185 13.88 36.07 18.29
CA GLU A 185 13.07 35.15 17.48
C GLU A 185 13.02 33.75 18.09
N ALA A 186 14.13 33.22 18.64
CA ALA A 186 14.15 31.93 19.31
C ALA A 186 13.20 31.90 20.51
N TRP A 187 13.23 32.93 21.36
CA TRP A 187 12.33 33.07 22.50
C TRP A 187 10.87 33.24 22.09
N LEU A 188 10.58 34.07 21.10
CA LEU A 188 9.21 34.25 20.58
C LEU A 188 8.67 32.95 19.94
N THR A 189 9.52 32.23 19.22
CA THR A 189 9.19 30.95 18.60
C THR A 189 8.93 29.88 19.68
N ALA A 190 9.75 29.83 20.72
CA ALA A 190 9.52 28.93 21.86
C ALA A 190 8.19 29.24 22.55
N ARG A 191 7.91 30.51 22.86
CA ARG A 191 6.63 30.94 23.44
C ARG A 191 5.44 30.54 22.59
N ARG A 192 5.47 30.80 21.28
CA ARG A 192 4.39 30.40 20.35
C ARG A 192 4.21 28.88 20.28
N ARG A 193 5.29 28.09 20.32
CA ARG A 193 5.22 26.62 20.37
C ARG A 193 4.56 26.13 21.66
N VAL A 194 4.92 26.72 22.80
CA VAL A 194 4.29 26.43 24.11
C VAL A 194 2.81 26.80 24.08
N GLU A 195 2.46 27.91 23.43
CA GLU A 195 1.06 28.29 23.25
C GLU A 195 0.25 27.30 22.39
N GLY A 196 0.92 26.43 21.61
CA GLY A 196 0.30 25.43 20.75
C GLY A 196 0.30 25.78 19.26
N GLU A 197 0.98 26.86 18.87
CA GLU A 197 1.11 27.23 17.46
C GLU A 197 2.08 26.29 16.71
N LYS A 198 1.59 25.69 15.62
CA LYS A 198 2.37 24.81 14.74
C LYS A 198 3.17 25.64 13.73
N ILE A 199 4.39 26.00 14.09
CA ILE A 199 5.32 26.75 13.26
C ILE A 199 5.96 25.83 12.20
N ARG A 200 5.94 26.23 10.92
CA ARG A 200 6.44 25.41 9.80
C ARG A 200 7.30 26.23 8.83
N ASP A 201 8.37 26.80 9.35
CA ASP A 201 9.24 27.73 8.61
C ASP A 201 10.58 27.11 8.18
N ASP A 202 10.76 25.80 8.34
CA ASP A 202 11.99 25.11 7.94
C ASP A 202 12.13 25.00 6.41
N GLU A 203 13.16 25.63 5.84
CA GLU A 203 13.39 25.63 4.40
C GLU A 203 13.49 24.22 3.78
N ALA A 204 14.18 23.30 4.46
CA ALA A 204 14.35 21.93 3.97
C ALA A 204 13.02 21.18 3.88
N ILE A 205 12.13 21.38 4.87
CA ILE A 205 10.81 20.77 4.92
C ILE A 205 9.90 21.40 3.86
N LEU A 206 9.96 22.73 3.71
CA LEU A 206 9.20 23.46 2.70
C LEU A 206 9.63 23.08 1.28
N LYS A 207 10.93 23.00 0.98
CA LYS A 207 11.46 22.50 -0.30
C LYS A 207 10.95 21.08 -0.60
N LYS A 208 10.98 20.18 0.40
CA LYS A 208 10.42 18.81 0.27
C LYS A 208 8.91 18.82 0.05
N ALA A 209 8.17 19.74 0.69
CA ALA A 209 6.73 19.89 0.50
C ALA A 209 6.39 20.36 -0.91
N VAL A 210 7.13 21.35 -1.43
CA VAL A 210 7.01 21.82 -2.82
C VAL A 210 7.27 20.67 -3.80
N LYS A 211 8.39 19.94 -3.65
CA LYS A 211 8.72 18.79 -4.51
C LYS A 211 7.64 17.69 -4.45
N ARG A 212 7.06 17.42 -3.28
CA ARG A 212 5.94 16.46 -3.14
C ARG A 212 4.70 16.91 -3.91
N LYS A 213 4.33 18.20 -3.83
CA LYS A 213 3.22 18.74 -4.61
C LYS A 213 3.49 18.63 -6.12
N GLU A 214 4.69 19.00 -6.56
CA GLU A 214 5.06 18.94 -7.98
C GLU A 214 5.09 17.52 -8.52
N THR A 215 5.65 16.56 -7.76
CA THR A 215 5.63 15.14 -8.16
C THR A 215 4.21 14.57 -8.20
N ALA A 216 3.35 14.95 -7.26
CA ALA A 216 1.93 14.56 -7.30
C ALA A 216 1.24 15.13 -8.55
N LYS A 217 1.49 16.40 -8.90
CA LYS A 217 0.94 17.03 -10.12
C LYS A 217 1.46 16.36 -11.39
N LYS A 218 2.77 16.06 -11.47
CA LYS A 218 3.36 15.32 -12.58
C LYS A 218 2.75 13.92 -12.73
N LYS A 219 2.51 13.21 -11.63
CA LYS A 219 1.83 11.90 -11.65
C LYS A 219 0.40 12.02 -12.18
N SER A 220 -0.36 13.01 -11.70
CA SER A 220 -1.71 13.24 -12.22
C SER A 220 -1.69 13.61 -13.70
N GLU A 221 -0.78 14.47 -14.12
CA GLU A 221 -0.65 14.87 -15.52
C GLU A 221 -0.33 13.68 -16.42
N LYS A 222 0.63 12.83 -16.04
CA LYS A 222 0.94 11.59 -16.77
C LYS A 222 -0.27 10.67 -16.86
N ALA A 223 -0.97 10.43 -15.75
CA ALA A 223 -2.16 9.58 -15.74
C ALA A 223 -3.28 10.13 -16.63
N TRP A 224 -3.45 11.45 -16.68
CA TRP A 224 -4.43 12.07 -17.58
C TRP A 224 -4.00 11.97 -19.05
N LYS A 225 -2.72 12.17 -19.36
CA LYS A 225 -2.17 11.96 -20.71
C LYS A 225 -2.31 10.51 -21.18
N GLU A 226 -2.02 9.54 -20.31
CA GLU A 226 -2.21 8.11 -20.59
C GLU A 226 -3.68 7.76 -20.85
N ARG A 227 -4.61 8.30 -20.06
CA ARG A 227 -6.04 8.14 -20.31
C ARG A 227 -6.47 8.74 -21.65
N ALA A 228 -6.05 9.97 -21.94
CA ALA A 228 -6.35 10.63 -23.20
C ALA A 228 -5.80 9.84 -24.40
N TYR A 229 -4.55 9.39 -24.31
CA TYR A 229 -3.92 8.53 -25.30
C TYR A 229 -4.67 7.20 -25.46
N GLY A 230 -5.05 6.55 -24.37
CA GLY A 230 -5.83 5.30 -24.41
C GLY A 230 -7.18 5.47 -25.09
N VAL A 231 -7.88 6.59 -24.85
CA VAL A 231 -9.13 6.93 -25.55
C VAL A 231 -8.87 7.14 -27.05
N GLN A 232 -7.83 7.89 -27.41
CA GLN A 232 -7.47 8.11 -28.81
C GLN A 232 -7.09 6.81 -29.53
N GLN A 233 -6.31 5.93 -28.90
CA GLN A 233 -5.95 4.63 -29.47
C GLN A 233 -7.19 3.75 -29.65
N ALA A 234 -8.07 3.66 -28.65
CA ALA A 234 -9.31 2.90 -28.78
C ALA A 234 -10.23 3.44 -29.88
N GLN A 235 -10.26 4.76 -30.10
CA GLN A 235 -10.96 5.35 -31.25
C GLN A 235 -10.30 4.96 -32.58
N LYS A 236 -8.97 5.11 -32.69
CA LYS A 236 -8.21 4.75 -33.89
C LYS A 236 -8.34 3.26 -34.23
N GLU A 237 -8.26 2.36 -33.25
CA GLU A 237 -8.45 0.93 -33.46
C GLU A 237 -9.86 0.60 -33.95
N ARG A 238 -10.89 1.27 -33.42
CA ARG A 238 -12.27 1.10 -33.91
C ARG A 238 -12.42 1.60 -35.34
N GLN A 239 -11.81 2.73 -35.68
CA GLN A 239 -11.80 3.26 -37.04
C GLN A 239 -11.05 2.32 -38.00
N LYS A 240 -9.84 1.88 -37.65
CA LYS A 240 -9.06 0.88 -38.42
C LYS A 240 -9.84 -0.40 -38.65
N LYS A 241 -10.48 -0.97 -37.61
CA LYS A 241 -11.33 -2.16 -37.76
C LYS A 241 -12.49 -1.93 -38.74
N ARG A 242 -13.09 -0.73 -38.76
CA ARG A 242 -14.15 -0.38 -39.71
C ARG A 242 -13.59 -0.26 -41.13
N GLU A 243 -12.45 0.42 -41.30
CA GLU A 243 -11.76 0.56 -42.59
C GLU A 243 -11.36 -0.80 -43.16
N ASP A 244 -10.77 -1.67 -42.35
CA ASP A 244 -10.40 -3.03 -42.74
C ASP A 244 -11.62 -3.86 -43.14
N ASN A 245 -12.74 -3.75 -42.41
CA ASN A 245 -13.98 -4.44 -42.76
C ASN A 245 -14.60 -3.90 -44.06
N ILE A 246 -14.55 -2.58 -44.28
CA ILE A 246 -15.02 -1.96 -45.53
C ILE A 246 -14.12 -2.38 -46.69
N ARG A 247 -12.80 -2.40 -46.49
CA ARG A 247 -11.82 -2.85 -47.48
C ARG A 247 -12.04 -4.32 -47.85
N LYS A 248 -12.19 -5.21 -46.87
CA LYS A 248 -12.52 -6.63 -47.11
C LYS A 248 -13.81 -6.78 -47.91
N ARG A 249 -14.87 -6.03 -47.57
CA ARG A 249 -16.13 -6.03 -48.35
C ARG A 249 -15.94 -5.56 -49.79
N ARG A 250 -15.10 -4.55 -50.04
CA ARG A 250 -14.77 -4.09 -51.40
C ARG A 250 -14.00 -5.16 -52.17
N GLU A 251 -12.99 -5.76 -51.55
CA GLU A 251 -12.18 -6.83 -52.13
C GLU A 251 -13.04 -8.08 -52.45
N ASP A 252 -13.92 -8.50 -51.54
CA ASP A 252 -14.86 -9.62 -51.77
C ASP A 252 -15.86 -9.35 -52.90
N LYS A 253 -16.30 -8.09 -53.06
CA LYS A 253 -17.14 -7.66 -54.17
C LYS A 253 -16.38 -7.71 -55.49
N LEU A 254 -15.13 -7.24 -55.51
CA LEU A 254 -14.26 -7.27 -56.69
C LEU A 254 -13.90 -8.71 -57.10
N LEU A 255 -13.66 -9.59 -56.13
CA LEU A 255 -13.38 -11.03 -56.32
C LEU A 255 -14.63 -11.87 -56.69
N GLY A 256 -15.81 -11.26 -56.84
CA GLY A 256 -17.04 -11.94 -57.27
C GLY A 256 -17.61 -12.95 -56.27
N LYS A 257 -17.07 -13.05 -55.05
CA LYS A 257 -17.49 -14.03 -54.02
C LYS A 257 -18.82 -13.67 -53.35
N ALA A 258 -19.29 -12.44 -53.48
CA ALA A 258 -20.52 -11.96 -52.85
C ALA A 258 -21.83 -12.55 -53.44
N GLY A 259 -21.78 -13.32 -54.54
CA GLY A 259 -22.97 -13.88 -55.20
C GLY A 259 -23.11 -15.42 -55.18
N LYS A 260 -22.03 -16.18 -54.94
CA LYS A 260 -22.09 -17.66 -54.93
C LYS A 260 -22.43 -18.17 -53.53
N LYS A 261 -23.72 -18.12 -53.18
CA LYS A 261 -24.29 -18.92 -52.08
C LYS A 261 -23.92 -20.38 -52.32
N LYS A 262 -22.99 -20.94 -51.53
CA LYS A 262 -22.88 -22.40 -51.38
C LYS A 262 -24.22 -22.88 -50.83
N LYS A 263 -25.03 -23.44 -51.72
CA LYS A 263 -26.31 -24.10 -51.45
C LYS A 263 -26.00 -25.39 -50.66
N ALA A 264 -25.64 -25.27 -49.38
CA ALA A 264 -25.59 -26.40 -48.45
C ALA A 264 -26.90 -26.39 -47.66
N GLY A 265 -27.93 -26.92 -48.30
CA GLY A 265 -29.30 -26.98 -47.77
C GLY A 265 -29.94 -28.30 -48.15
N ALA A 266 -29.44 -29.39 -47.58
CA ALA A 266 -30.16 -30.66 -47.46
C ALA A 266 -29.74 -31.30 -46.13
N GLY A 267 -30.66 -31.38 -45.17
CA GLY A 267 -30.58 -32.30 -44.04
C GLY A 267 -29.75 -31.89 -42.83
N ALA A 268 -30.13 -30.84 -42.10
CA ALA A 268 -29.76 -30.73 -40.69
C ALA A 268 -30.86 -30.04 -39.88
N LYS A 269 -31.58 -30.86 -39.11
CA LYS A 269 -32.67 -30.52 -38.19
C LYS A 269 -32.30 -29.28 -37.35
N LYS A 270 -33.12 -28.23 -37.42
CA LYS A 270 -33.05 -27.08 -36.50
C LYS A 270 -33.31 -27.58 -35.09
N LYS A 271 -32.25 -27.73 -34.28
CA LYS A 271 -32.36 -27.86 -32.83
C LYS A 271 -32.97 -26.56 -32.29
N SER A 272 -34.06 -26.73 -31.54
CA SER A 272 -34.69 -25.71 -30.71
C SER A 272 -33.63 -24.85 -30.00
N ARG A 273 -33.83 -23.53 -30.04
CA ARG A 273 -32.96 -22.57 -29.35
C ARG A 273 -33.03 -22.88 -27.85
N PRO A 274 -31.91 -23.12 -27.16
CA PRO A 274 -31.94 -23.36 -25.72
C PRO A 274 -32.56 -22.14 -25.05
N GLY A 275 -33.60 -22.41 -24.27
CA GLY A 275 -34.51 -21.42 -23.71
C GLY A 275 -33.79 -20.29 -23.00
N PHE A 276 -34.15 -19.08 -23.40
CA PHE A 276 -34.12 -17.89 -22.56
C PHE A 276 -35.18 -16.95 -23.12
N GLU A 277 -36.31 -16.92 -22.42
CA GLU A 277 -37.30 -15.84 -22.39
C GLU A 277 -38.40 -15.79 -23.47
N GLY A 278 -39.61 -16.22 -23.07
CA GLY A 278 -40.77 -15.32 -23.05
C GLY A 278 -41.64 -15.23 -24.31
N SER A 279 -42.70 -16.04 -24.36
CA SER A 279 -44.07 -15.54 -24.59
C SER A 279 -45.08 -16.67 -24.36
N LEU A 280 -45.60 -16.76 -23.14
CA LEU A 280 -46.91 -17.36 -22.87
C LEU A 280 -47.95 -16.40 -23.47
N GLY A 281 -48.23 -16.59 -24.76
CA GLY A 281 -49.39 -15.97 -25.41
C GLY A 281 -50.65 -16.60 -24.84
N VAL A 282 -51.23 -15.95 -23.83
CA VAL A 282 -52.58 -16.21 -23.32
C VAL A 282 -53.55 -16.08 -24.49
N GLY A 283 -54.27 -17.17 -24.77
CA GLY A 283 -55.38 -17.18 -25.72
C GLY A 283 -56.49 -16.24 -25.28
N ARG A 284 -56.90 -15.36 -26.21
CA ARG A 284 -58.21 -14.71 -26.24
C ARG A 284 -58.71 -14.75 -27.67
N LYS A 285 -59.54 -15.74 -27.99
CA LYS A 285 -60.96 -15.62 -28.37
C LYS A 285 -61.43 -16.97 -28.91
#